data_AF-A0A1Y2EVQ2-F1
#
_entry.id   AF-A0A1Y2EVQ2-F1
#
_cell.length_a   1.000
_cell.length_b   1.000
_cell.length_c   1.000
_cell.angle_alpha   90.00
_cell.angle_beta   90.00
_cell.angle_gamma   90.00
#
_symmetry.space_group_name_H-M   'P 1'
#
loop_
_entity.id
_entity.type
_entity.pdbx_description
1 polymer ?
#
loop_
_entity_poly.entity_id
_entity_poly.type
_entity_poly.pdbx_seq_one_letter_code
_entity_poly.pdbx_strand_id
1 'polypeptide(L)'
;MATEGQLPVPPAVAATLSKEDKFNLITKDLDEVLGADLLKSILEERDLVAYWGTAPTGRPHLGYFVPLAKLADFLTAGVEVKILLADVHAFLDNLKAPIELVAHRANYYKALISAVFRSLHLPLDKVTFVLGSSYQYSQEYNLDKYKLCSITTEHDARKAGAEVVKQVSSPLLSGLLYPLLQALDEEYLKVDFQFGGVDQRKIFTYAEANLPKLGYKKRAHLMNKMVPGLSGGKMSASDPNSKIDFLETPAQVKSKIQKAHCAPGEVEGNGVLAFVRSVIAPIGELMRGQGRSAERVWAETPEAVFTVKGDPKHGGSVRHFTSTEELDGAYAAGEVHPGDLKVAVVQAINALLAPIQAEFANDAAFKEAEAGAYPPEKKEVVKKKEKKYTPKPEHLKTEEEKAKDRAAAEKAGLGETKDLKKVVDEIAKAI
;
A
#
# COMPACT_ATOMS: atom_id res chain seq x y z
N MET A 1 23.74 -11.79 -28.45
CA MET A 1 23.99 -10.34 -28.36
C MET A 1 22.65 -9.64 -28.48
N ALA A 2 22.02 -9.31 -27.35
CA ALA A 2 20.95 -8.33 -27.27
C ALA A 2 21.61 -7.10 -26.64
N THR A 3 21.79 -6.06 -27.45
CA THR A 3 22.44 -4.81 -27.06
C THR A 3 21.53 -4.01 -26.12
N GLU A 4 22.18 -3.22 -25.27
CA GLU A 4 21.62 -2.29 -24.29
C GLU A 4 20.33 -1.56 -24.73
N GLY A 5 19.36 -1.48 -23.81
CA GLY A 5 18.68 -0.20 -23.58
C GLY A 5 17.60 0.28 -24.56
N GLN A 6 16.95 -0.57 -25.35
CA GLN A 6 15.72 -0.17 -26.06
C GLN A 6 14.48 -0.80 -25.43
N LEU A 7 13.74 0.03 -24.70
CA LEU A 7 12.41 -0.25 -24.20
C LEU A 7 11.47 -0.59 -25.38
N PRO A 8 10.52 -1.53 -25.21
CA PRO A 8 9.49 -1.75 -26.22
C PRO A 8 8.73 -0.44 -26.47
N VAL A 9 8.58 -0.11 -27.75
CA VAL A 9 7.82 1.05 -28.24
C VAL A 9 6.43 1.04 -27.60
N PRO A 10 5.90 2.18 -27.11
CA PRO A 10 4.54 2.25 -26.61
C PRO A 10 3.56 1.61 -27.60
N PRO A 11 2.43 1.04 -27.16
CA PRO A 11 1.36 0.76 -28.10
C PRO A 11 1.13 2.06 -28.89
N ALA A 12 1.08 1.96 -30.22
CA ALA A 12 0.98 3.08 -31.17
C ALA A 12 -0.31 3.93 -31.02
N VAL A 13 -1.00 3.82 -29.88
CA VAL A 13 -2.33 4.30 -29.57
C VAL A 13 -2.32 5.72 -28.97
N ALA A 14 -1.27 6.10 -28.22
CA ALA A 14 -1.24 7.44 -27.58
C ALA A 14 -1.26 8.59 -28.60
N ALA A 15 -0.77 8.38 -29.83
CA ALA A 15 -0.72 9.38 -30.89
C ALA A 15 -2.07 9.60 -31.63
N THR A 16 -3.14 8.85 -31.30
CA THR A 16 -4.38 8.83 -32.09
C THR A 16 -5.68 9.04 -31.32
N LEU A 17 -5.66 9.15 -29.98
CA LEU A 17 -6.89 9.36 -29.19
C LEU A 17 -7.42 10.79 -29.31
N SER A 18 -8.73 10.93 -29.51
CA SER A 18 -9.41 12.23 -29.43
C SER A 18 -9.38 12.78 -28.00
N LYS A 19 -9.65 14.08 -27.82
CA LYS A 19 -9.72 14.71 -26.49
C LYS A 19 -10.79 14.06 -25.61
N GLU A 20 -11.92 13.68 -26.21
CA GLU A 20 -13.01 12.96 -25.54
C GLU A 20 -12.59 11.55 -25.14
N ASP A 21 -11.91 10.81 -26.02
CA ASP A 21 -11.41 9.47 -25.70
C ASP A 21 -10.36 9.50 -24.60
N LYS A 22 -9.46 10.51 -24.60
CA LYS A 22 -8.50 10.75 -23.52
C LYS A 22 -9.23 10.99 -22.20
N PHE A 23 -10.21 11.90 -22.18
CA PHE A 23 -10.99 12.19 -20.97
C PHE A 23 -11.69 10.92 -20.45
N ASN A 24 -12.39 10.18 -21.33
CA ASN A 24 -13.08 8.95 -20.98
C ASN A 24 -12.12 7.89 -20.43
N LEU A 25 -10.95 7.72 -21.04
CA LEU A 25 -9.93 6.78 -20.59
C LEU A 25 -9.34 7.18 -19.23
N ILE A 26 -9.16 8.48 -18.99
CA ILE A 26 -8.67 9.01 -17.71
C ILE A 26 -9.73 8.80 -16.61
N THR A 27 -11.02 9.00 -16.91
CA THR A 27 -12.07 8.95 -15.89
C THR A 27 -12.77 7.59 -15.73
N LYS A 28 -12.57 6.63 -16.65
CA LYS A 28 -13.19 5.30 -16.54
C LYS A 28 -12.78 4.59 -15.26
N ASP A 29 -13.72 3.81 -14.72
CA ASP A 29 -13.57 2.93 -13.56
C ASP A 29 -13.15 3.62 -12.25
N LEU A 30 -13.23 4.95 -12.20
CA LEU A 30 -13.10 5.73 -10.99
C LEU A 30 -14.41 5.73 -10.20
N ASP A 31 -14.30 5.86 -8.89
CA ASP A 31 -15.46 6.03 -8.01
C ASP A 31 -15.97 7.47 -8.05
N GLU A 32 -15.04 8.43 -8.05
CA GLU A 32 -15.38 9.85 -8.04
C GLU A 32 -14.30 10.67 -8.77
N VAL A 33 -14.76 11.74 -9.45
CA VAL A 33 -13.93 12.71 -10.16
C VAL A 33 -14.34 14.11 -9.72
N LEU A 34 -13.42 14.83 -9.08
CA LEU A 34 -13.58 16.25 -8.75
C LEU A 34 -12.80 17.09 -9.75
N GLY A 35 -13.40 18.17 -10.26
CA GLY A 35 -12.75 19.06 -11.23
C GLY A 35 -12.77 18.55 -12.68
N ALA A 36 -13.79 17.76 -13.07
CA ALA A 36 -13.94 17.25 -14.44
C ALA A 36 -13.88 18.34 -15.52
N ASP A 37 -14.53 19.49 -15.30
CA ASP A 37 -14.53 20.59 -16.26
C ASP A 37 -13.14 21.24 -16.41
N LEU A 38 -12.36 21.29 -15.32
CA LEU A 38 -10.97 21.76 -15.37
C LEU A 38 -10.09 20.82 -16.21
N LEU A 39 -10.29 19.50 -16.09
CA LEU A 39 -9.57 18.52 -16.92
C LEU A 39 -9.92 18.70 -18.40
N LYS A 40 -11.20 18.86 -18.71
CA LYS A 40 -11.66 19.11 -20.09
C LYS A 40 -11.06 20.39 -20.65
N SER A 41 -11.05 21.49 -19.89
CA SER A 41 -10.48 22.74 -20.36
C SER A 41 -8.98 22.64 -20.64
N ILE A 42 -8.22 21.90 -19.80
CA ILE A 42 -6.78 21.72 -20.03
C ILE A 42 -6.52 20.83 -21.25
N LEU A 43 -7.32 19.76 -21.44
CA LEU A 43 -7.24 18.88 -22.60
C LEU A 43 -7.54 19.58 -23.94
N GLU A 44 -8.22 20.75 -23.90
CA GLU A 44 -8.38 21.57 -25.10
C GLU A 44 -7.06 22.16 -25.59
N GLU A 45 -6.11 22.40 -24.68
CA GLU A 45 -4.86 23.12 -24.93
C GLU A 45 -3.63 22.19 -24.99
N ARG A 46 -3.55 21.17 -24.11
CA ARG A 46 -2.39 20.27 -23.98
C ARG A 46 -2.73 18.96 -23.26
N ASP A 47 -1.77 18.03 -23.23
CA ASP A 47 -1.84 16.85 -22.36
C ASP A 47 -1.74 17.22 -20.88
N LEU A 48 -2.35 16.39 -20.03
CA LEU A 48 -2.42 16.58 -18.57
C LEU A 48 -1.15 16.09 -17.86
N VAL A 49 -0.88 16.66 -16.68
CA VAL A 49 0.15 16.20 -15.75
C VAL A 49 -0.50 15.71 -14.46
N ALA A 50 -0.25 14.47 -14.09
CA ALA A 50 -0.78 13.83 -12.88
C ALA A 50 0.32 13.61 -11.85
N TYR A 51 -0.06 13.48 -10.58
CA TYR A 51 0.74 12.67 -9.66
C TYR A 51 -0.07 11.66 -8.88
N TRP A 52 0.63 10.59 -8.52
CA TRP A 52 0.19 9.59 -7.55
C TRP A 52 1.27 9.47 -6.47
N GLY A 53 0.85 9.60 -5.21
CA GLY A 53 1.73 9.50 -4.06
C GLY A 53 1.68 8.12 -3.42
N THR A 54 2.85 7.57 -3.09
CA THR A 54 2.97 6.33 -2.33
C THR A 54 4.00 6.46 -1.24
N ALA A 55 3.61 6.18 0.01
CA ALA A 55 4.49 6.26 1.17
C ALA A 55 5.30 4.96 1.32
N PRO A 56 6.65 4.99 1.22
CA PRO A 56 7.51 3.80 1.33
C PRO A 56 7.51 3.20 2.75
N THR A 57 6.49 2.42 3.08
CA THR A 57 6.29 1.83 4.40
C THR A 57 6.41 0.30 4.33
N GLY A 58 5.32 -0.46 4.49
CA GLY A 58 5.33 -1.91 4.35
C GLY A 58 5.62 -2.37 2.91
N ARG A 59 5.86 -3.66 2.71
CA ARG A 59 6.01 -4.22 1.34
C ARG A 59 4.73 -3.99 0.53
N PRO A 60 4.82 -3.46 -0.70
CA PRO A 60 3.68 -3.38 -1.61
C PRO A 60 3.10 -4.76 -1.88
N HIS A 61 1.77 -4.82 -1.94
CA HIS A 61 0.99 -6.03 -2.17
C HIS A 61 0.18 -5.92 -3.47
N LEU A 62 -0.46 -7.00 -3.89
CA LEU A 62 -1.24 -7.04 -5.16
C LEU A 62 -2.32 -5.97 -5.26
N GLY A 63 -2.80 -5.41 -4.14
CA GLY A 63 -3.68 -4.24 -4.14
C GLY A 63 -3.10 -3.02 -4.88
N TYR A 64 -1.77 -2.93 -5.04
CA TYR A 64 -1.12 -1.90 -5.85
C TYR A 64 -1.40 -2.07 -7.35
N PHE A 65 -1.81 -3.25 -7.83
CA PHE A 65 -2.21 -3.37 -9.23
C PHE A 65 -3.39 -2.47 -9.59
N VAL A 66 -4.25 -2.12 -8.63
CA VAL A 66 -5.42 -1.26 -8.85
C VAL A 66 -4.99 0.16 -9.26
N PRO A 67 -4.22 0.91 -8.44
CA PRO A 67 -3.73 2.20 -8.87
C PRO A 67 -2.78 2.09 -10.07
N LEU A 68 -1.93 1.06 -10.14
CA LEU A 68 -0.98 0.90 -11.26
C LEU A 68 -1.69 0.64 -12.60
N ALA A 69 -2.81 -0.08 -12.62
CA ALA A 69 -3.64 -0.25 -13.81
C ALA A 69 -4.26 1.10 -14.25
N LYS A 70 -4.69 1.93 -13.30
CA LYS A 70 -5.18 3.28 -13.64
C LYS A 70 -4.07 4.19 -14.18
N LEU A 71 -2.86 4.08 -13.64
CA LEU A 71 -1.70 4.79 -14.20
C LEU A 71 -1.39 4.33 -15.63
N ALA A 72 -1.63 3.06 -15.98
CA ALA A 72 -1.53 2.58 -17.36
C ALA A 72 -2.50 3.30 -18.30
N ASP A 73 -3.74 3.52 -17.88
CA ASP A 73 -4.72 4.30 -18.64
C ASP A 73 -4.26 5.75 -18.83
N PHE A 74 -3.74 6.39 -17.77
CA PHE A 74 -3.21 7.75 -17.86
C PHE A 74 -2.06 7.84 -18.88
N LEU A 75 -1.10 6.93 -18.80
CA LEU A 75 0.03 6.86 -19.73
C LEU A 75 -0.44 6.63 -21.16
N THR A 76 -1.45 5.78 -21.36
CA THR A 76 -2.07 5.50 -22.67
C THR A 76 -2.81 6.72 -23.22
N ALA A 77 -3.48 7.50 -22.36
CA ALA A 77 -4.11 8.78 -22.70
C ALA A 77 -3.09 9.91 -22.94
N GLY A 78 -1.80 9.64 -22.75
CA GLY A 78 -0.71 10.59 -22.98
C GLY A 78 -0.35 11.48 -21.79
N VAL A 79 -0.95 11.24 -20.62
CA VAL A 79 -0.68 11.99 -19.38
C VAL A 79 0.77 11.79 -18.94
N GLU A 80 1.43 12.88 -18.55
CA GLU A 80 2.70 12.81 -17.82
C GLU A 80 2.42 12.42 -16.36
N VAL A 81 3.00 11.32 -15.90
CA VAL A 81 2.72 10.76 -14.56
C VAL A 81 3.92 10.95 -13.65
N LYS A 82 3.73 11.69 -12.56
CA LYS A 82 4.70 11.82 -11.48
C LYS A 82 4.37 10.84 -10.36
N ILE A 83 5.31 9.97 -10.02
CA ILE A 83 5.17 9.05 -8.88
C ILE A 83 5.97 9.63 -7.72
N LEU A 84 5.27 10.16 -6.72
CA LEU A 84 5.88 10.68 -5.51
C LEU A 84 6.16 9.52 -4.56
N LEU A 85 7.45 9.21 -4.38
CA LEU A 85 7.95 8.35 -3.31
C LEU A 85 7.99 9.21 -2.05
N ALA A 86 6.88 9.19 -1.30
CA ALA A 86 6.61 10.08 -0.19
C ALA A 86 7.34 9.63 1.09
N ASP A 87 8.67 9.71 1.07
CA ASP A 87 9.57 9.29 2.15
C ASP A 87 9.39 10.12 3.43
N VAL A 88 9.24 11.44 3.31
CA VAL A 88 8.92 12.31 4.46
C VAL A 88 7.59 11.87 5.10
N HIS A 89 6.58 11.58 4.29
CA HIS A 89 5.28 11.11 4.76
C HIS A 89 5.36 9.73 5.43
N ALA A 90 6.18 8.81 4.90
CA ALA A 90 6.40 7.50 5.49
C ALA A 90 7.04 7.57 6.89
N PHE A 91 7.91 8.57 7.11
CA PHE A 91 8.46 8.87 8.43
C PHE A 91 7.41 9.52 9.37
N LEU A 92 6.60 10.45 8.85
CA LEU A 92 5.61 11.20 9.65
C LEU A 92 4.40 10.36 10.08
N ASP A 93 4.03 9.32 9.33
CA ASP A 93 2.93 8.40 9.66
C ASP A 93 3.34 7.39 10.75
N ASN A 94 3.38 7.89 11.99
CA ASN A 94 3.54 7.13 13.22
C ASN A 94 4.79 6.21 13.23
N LEU A 95 5.91 6.67 12.67
CA LEU A 95 7.20 5.98 12.64
C LEU A 95 7.10 4.53 12.12
N LYS A 96 6.26 4.27 11.10
CA LYS A 96 6.19 2.96 10.42
C LYS A 96 7.57 2.50 9.87
N ALA A 97 8.52 3.40 9.69
CA ALA A 97 9.93 3.11 9.47
C ALA A 97 10.83 4.21 10.04
N PRO A 98 12.03 3.88 10.55
CA PRO A 98 13.12 4.83 10.75
C PRO A 98 13.49 5.53 9.44
N ILE A 99 13.95 6.78 9.51
CA ILE A 99 14.25 7.62 8.33
C ILE A 99 15.29 6.98 7.39
N GLU A 100 16.28 6.30 7.96
CA GLU A 100 17.32 5.58 7.23
C GLU A 100 16.72 4.41 6.45
N LEU A 101 15.75 3.72 7.04
CA LEU A 101 15.05 2.60 6.40
C LEU A 101 14.11 3.08 5.28
N VAL A 102 13.52 4.26 5.42
CA VAL A 102 12.63 4.82 4.40
C VAL A 102 13.38 5.06 3.09
N ALA A 103 14.63 5.53 3.12
CA ALA A 103 15.43 5.73 1.91
C ALA A 103 15.62 4.42 1.13
N HIS A 104 15.96 3.33 1.81
CA HIS A 104 16.05 2.00 1.18
C HIS A 104 14.69 1.53 0.65
N ARG A 105 13.61 1.75 1.40
CA ARG A 105 12.24 1.43 0.95
C ARG A 105 11.84 2.22 -0.30
N ALA A 106 12.20 3.49 -0.40
CA ALA A 106 11.93 4.30 -1.60
C ALA A 106 12.61 3.70 -2.83
N ASN A 107 13.88 3.26 -2.70
CA ASN A 107 14.59 2.57 -3.79
C ASN A 107 13.91 1.27 -4.20
N TYR A 108 13.48 0.45 -3.23
CA TYR A 108 12.74 -0.77 -3.51
C TYR A 108 11.39 -0.50 -4.20
N TYR A 109 10.64 0.49 -3.73
CA TYR A 109 9.37 0.89 -4.35
C TYR A 109 9.58 1.33 -5.80
N LYS A 110 10.60 2.16 -6.06
CA LYS A 110 10.96 2.59 -7.41
C LYS A 110 11.26 1.40 -8.32
N ALA A 111 12.12 0.48 -7.87
CA ALA A 111 12.49 -0.70 -8.63
C ALA A 111 11.28 -1.60 -8.92
N LEU A 112 10.47 -1.88 -7.89
CA LEU A 112 9.27 -2.71 -8.02
C LEU A 112 8.23 -2.10 -8.97
N ILE A 113 7.87 -0.83 -8.79
CA ILE A 113 6.89 -0.16 -9.65
C ILE A 113 7.38 -0.15 -11.10
N SER A 114 8.68 0.10 -11.31
CA SER A 114 9.28 0.05 -12.64
C SER A 114 9.20 -1.35 -13.26
N ALA A 115 9.42 -2.41 -12.47
CA ALA A 115 9.27 -3.79 -12.91
C ALA A 115 7.82 -4.12 -13.28
N VAL A 116 6.83 -3.64 -12.50
CA VAL A 116 5.40 -3.80 -12.84
C VAL A 116 5.06 -3.10 -14.15
N PHE A 117 5.53 -1.86 -14.33
CA PHE A 117 5.28 -1.11 -15.56
C PHE A 117 5.94 -1.77 -16.78
N ARG A 118 7.15 -2.31 -16.62
CA ARG A 118 7.80 -3.12 -17.66
C ARG A 118 7.02 -4.39 -17.97
N SER A 119 6.54 -5.14 -16.97
CA SER A 119 5.75 -6.36 -17.22
C SER A 119 4.43 -6.07 -17.96
N LEU A 120 3.89 -4.86 -17.77
CA LEU A 120 2.68 -4.38 -18.45
C LEU A 120 2.96 -3.62 -19.76
N HIS A 121 4.22 -3.55 -20.21
CA HIS A 121 4.64 -2.86 -21.45
C HIS A 121 4.18 -1.38 -21.50
N LEU A 122 4.30 -0.67 -20.37
CA LEU A 122 3.90 0.74 -20.26
C LEU A 122 5.05 1.68 -20.64
N PRO A 123 4.74 2.85 -21.24
CA PRO A 123 5.75 3.83 -21.63
C PRO A 123 6.34 4.51 -20.39
N LEU A 124 7.57 4.13 -20.05
CA LEU A 124 8.29 4.67 -18.88
C LEU A 124 8.84 6.08 -19.09
N ASP A 125 8.97 6.53 -20.34
CA ASP A 125 9.45 7.87 -20.69
C ASP A 125 8.51 8.99 -20.21
N LYS A 126 7.22 8.69 -20.02
CA LYS A 126 6.23 9.59 -19.43
C LYS A 126 6.08 9.46 -17.91
N VAL A 127 6.92 8.65 -17.27
CA VAL A 127 6.89 8.42 -15.82
C VAL A 127 8.09 9.08 -15.16
N THR A 128 7.83 10.01 -14.24
CA THR A 128 8.88 10.64 -13.43
C THR A 128 8.74 10.23 -11.96
N PHE A 129 9.76 9.58 -11.41
CA PHE A 129 9.83 9.33 -9.96
C PHE A 129 10.41 10.54 -9.25
N VAL A 130 9.71 11.03 -8.22
CA VAL A 130 10.15 12.15 -7.38
C VAL A 130 10.23 11.67 -5.93
N LEU A 131 11.32 11.98 -5.24
CA LEU A 131 11.48 11.69 -3.82
C LEU A 131 10.97 12.89 -3.01
N GLY A 132 10.09 12.71 -2.04
CA GLY A 132 9.51 13.83 -1.27
C GLY A 132 10.57 14.72 -0.63
N SER A 133 11.57 14.10 0.00
CA SER A 133 12.70 14.82 0.62
C SER A 133 13.54 15.66 -0.37
N SER A 134 13.42 15.46 -1.68
CA SER A 134 14.17 16.25 -2.67
C SER A 134 13.70 17.70 -2.77
N TYR A 135 12.50 18.03 -2.27
CA TYR A 135 11.99 19.42 -2.28
C TYR A 135 11.28 19.82 -0.97
N GLN A 136 10.76 18.88 -0.19
CA GLN A 136 9.95 19.19 1.01
C GLN A 136 10.76 19.84 2.15
N TYR A 137 12.10 19.83 2.05
CA TYR A 137 12.99 20.53 2.98
C TYR A 137 13.47 21.90 2.47
N SER A 138 13.06 22.31 1.26
CA SER A 138 13.41 23.62 0.72
C SER A 138 12.83 24.76 1.56
N GLN A 139 13.45 25.94 1.45
CA GLN A 139 13.02 27.12 2.19
C GLN A 139 11.61 27.55 1.77
N GLU A 140 11.33 27.51 0.47
CA GLU A 140 10.06 27.88 -0.13
C GLU A 140 8.94 26.96 0.39
N TYR A 141 9.15 25.64 0.31
CA TYR A 141 8.17 24.66 0.75
C TYR A 141 7.88 24.79 2.26
N ASN A 142 8.93 25.02 3.07
CA ASN A 142 8.75 25.21 4.51
C ASN A 142 8.00 26.50 4.84
N LEU A 143 8.23 27.58 4.08
CA LEU A 143 7.47 28.81 4.25
C LEU A 143 5.98 28.58 3.97
N ASP A 144 5.63 27.89 2.89
CA ASP A 144 4.23 27.60 2.57
C ASP A 144 3.59 26.62 3.54
N LYS A 145 4.35 25.64 4.05
CA LYS A 145 3.93 24.79 5.17
C LYS A 145 3.54 25.65 6.38
N TYR A 146 4.36 26.63 6.77
CA TYR A 146 4.03 27.53 7.88
C TYR A 146 2.81 28.41 7.59
N LYS A 147 2.62 28.87 6.34
CA LYS A 147 1.39 29.59 5.93
C LYS A 147 0.16 28.69 6.04
N LEU A 148 0.23 27.42 5.65
CA LEU A 148 -0.88 26.48 5.86
C LEU A 148 -1.15 26.25 7.35
N CYS A 149 -0.11 26.11 8.17
CA CYS A 149 -0.25 25.99 9.62
C CYS A 149 -0.93 27.21 10.27
N SER A 150 -0.77 28.42 9.72
CA SER A 150 -1.39 29.62 10.29
C SER A 150 -2.87 29.79 9.95
N ILE A 151 -3.37 29.10 8.92
CA ILE A 151 -4.77 29.18 8.46
C ILE A 151 -5.58 27.90 8.71
N THR A 152 -4.92 26.81 9.06
CA THR A 152 -5.55 25.50 9.27
C THR A 152 -5.80 25.26 10.73
N THR A 153 -7.06 25.02 11.10
CA THR A 153 -7.40 24.63 12.48
C THR A 153 -6.94 23.20 12.76
N GLU A 154 -6.63 22.90 14.03
CA GLU A 154 -6.31 21.53 14.46
C GLU A 154 -7.43 20.55 14.09
N HIS A 155 -8.69 20.99 14.25
CA HIS A 155 -9.88 20.23 13.90
C HIS A 155 -9.87 19.83 12.41
N ASP A 156 -9.61 20.77 11.52
CA ASP A 156 -9.65 20.52 10.08
C ASP A 156 -8.50 19.63 9.62
N ALA A 157 -7.29 19.82 10.16
CA ALA A 157 -6.16 18.94 9.90
C ALA A 157 -6.45 17.50 10.35
N ARG A 158 -6.99 17.33 11.57
CA ARG A 158 -7.37 16.02 12.10
C ARG A 158 -8.46 15.35 11.26
N LYS A 159 -9.48 16.13 10.85
CA LYS A 159 -10.57 15.66 9.99
C LYS A 159 -10.04 15.21 8.63
N ALA A 160 -9.16 16.00 8.02
CA ALA A 160 -8.57 15.71 6.71
C ALA A 160 -7.78 14.38 6.71
N GLY A 161 -6.97 14.14 7.74
CA GLY A 161 -6.13 12.93 7.85
C GLY A 161 -6.81 11.68 8.42
N ALA A 162 -8.09 11.74 8.80
CA ALA A 162 -8.73 10.72 9.64
C ALA A 162 -8.74 9.28 9.04
N GLU A 163 -8.80 9.15 7.72
CA GLU A 163 -8.89 7.86 7.01
C GLU A 163 -7.54 7.35 6.48
N VAL A 164 -6.51 8.20 6.56
CA VAL A 164 -5.21 7.99 5.93
C VAL A 164 -4.12 7.81 6.98
N VAL A 165 -4.07 8.72 7.95
CA VAL A 165 -3.11 8.70 9.05
C VAL A 165 -3.54 7.67 10.08
N LYS A 166 -2.58 6.91 10.62
CA LYS A 166 -2.87 5.93 11.66
C LYS A 166 -3.45 6.61 12.90
N GLN A 167 -4.65 6.19 13.29
CA GLN A 167 -5.30 6.66 14.51
C GLN A 167 -4.70 5.97 15.73
N VAL A 168 -4.25 6.75 16.71
CA VAL A 168 -3.68 6.30 17.98
C VAL A 168 -4.32 7.06 19.14
N SER A 169 -4.28 6.51 20.36
CA SER A 169 -4.89 7.14 21.54
C SER A 169 -4.31 8.51 21.88
N SER A 170 -3.02 8.71 21.58
CA SER A 170 -2.32 9.99 21.75
C SER A 170 -1.72 10.44 20.42
N PRO A 171 -2.49 11.12 19.55
CA PRO A 171 -2.05 11.52 18.21
C PRO A 171 -0.83 12.45 18.26
N LEU A 172 0.16 12.16 17.42
CA LEU A 172 1.36 13.01 17.26
C LEU A 172 1.05 14.21 16.36
N LEU A 173 1.81 15.29 16.54
CA LEU A 173 1.74 16.48 15.68
C LEU A 173 2.00 16.15 14.20
N SER A 174 2.85 15.15 13.93
CA SER A 174 3.15 14.71 12.56
C SER A 174 1.90 14.29 11.79
N GLY A 175 0.91 13.69 12.46
CA GLY A 175 -0.36 13.30 11.84
C GLY A 175 -1.22 14.49 11.42
N LEU A 176 -1.10 15.63 12.11
CA LEU A 176 -1.79 16.87 11.74
C LEU A 176 -1.10 17.58 10.57
N LEU A 177 0.22 17.45 10.44
CA LEU A 177 0.98 18.04 9.33
C LEU A 177 0.80 17.27 8.02
N TYR A 178 0.53 15.96 8.08
CA TYR A 178 0.41 15.10 6.92
C TYR A 178 -0.50 15.66 5.80
N PRO A 179 -1.78 16.01 6.04
CA PRO A 179 -2.65 16.52 4.98
C PRO A 179 -2.21 17.87 4.41
N LEU A 180 -1.52 18.71 5.20
CA LEU A 180 -0.99 20.00 4.75
C LEU A 180 0.14 19.77 3.72
N LEU A 181 1.03 18.83 4.02
CA LEU A 181 2.16 18.49 3.15
C LEU A 181 1.68 17.89 1.85
N GLN A 182 0.74 16.93 1.92
CA GLN A 182 0.18 16.31 0.72
C GLN A 182 -0.53 17.33 -0.19
N ALA A 183 -1.19 18.35 0.37
CA ALA A 183 -1.79 19.42 -0.42
C ALA A 183 -0.72 20.27 -1.14
N LEU A 184 0.39 20.63 -0.46
CA LEU A 184 1.46 21.40 -1.08
C LEU A 184 2.18 20.64 -2.20
N ASP A 185 2.20 19.31 -2.13
CA ASP A 185 2.80 18.47 -3.16
C ASP A 185 2.17 18.73 -4.54
N GLU A 186 0.87 19.05 -4.61
CA GLU A 186 0.19 19.40 -5.87
C GLU A 186 0.83 20.60 -6.59
N GLU A 187 1.22 21.60 -5.81
CA GLU A 187 1.86 22.82 -6.31
C GLU A 187 3.30 22.58 -6.70
N TYR A 188 4.07 21.96 -5.80
CA TYR A 188 5.51 21.79 -5.98
C TYR A 188 5.84 20.73 -7.05
N LEU A 189 4.96 19.76 -7.27
CA LEU A 189 5.04 18.83 -8.40
C LEU A 189 4.49 19.43 -9.70
N LYS A 190 3.86 20.62 -9.66
CA LYS A 190 3.31 21.34 -10.81
C LYS A 190 2.33 20.49 -11.62
N VAL A 191 1.38 19.87 -10.93
CA VAL A 191 0.40 18.98 -11.57
C VAL A 191 -0.94 19.67 -11.85
N ASP A 192 -1.74 19.04 -12.70
CA ASP A 192 -3.12 19.41 -12.99
C ASP A 192 -4.11 18.62 -12.13
N PHE A 193 -3.76 17.37 -11.79
CA PHE A 193 -4.58 16.54 -10.91
C PHE A 193 -3.78 15.59 -10.02
N GLN A 194 -4.37 15.27 -8.89
CA GLN A 194 -3.91 14.19 -8.00
C GLN A 194 -4.77 12.94 -8.20
N PHE A 195 -4.14 11.78 -8.24
CA PHE A 195 -4.81 10.48 -8.24
C PHE A 195 -4.54 9.73 -6.93
N GLY A 196 -5.57 9.09 -6.38
CA GLY A 196 -5.48 8.22 -5.20
C GLY A 196 -6.76 7.42 -4.97
N GLY A 197 -6.84 6.71 -3.84
CA GLY A 197 -8.07 6.02 -3.44
C GLY A 197 -9.12 6.98 -2.89
N VAL A 198 -10.37 6.54 -2.82
CA VAL A 198 -11.46 7.31 -2.17
C VAL A 198 -11.20 7.59 -0.69
N ASP A 199 -10.34 6.81 -0.03
CA ASP A 199 -9.90 7.08 1.34
C ASP A 199 -9.06 8.37 1.46
N GLN A 200 -8.56 8.91 0.35
CA GLN A 200 -7.85 10.19 0.29
C GLN A 200 -8.77 11.41 0.13
N ARG A 201 -10.08 11.21 -0.09
CA ARG A 201 -11.05 12.28 -0.42
C ARG A 201 -11.02 13.46 0.54
N LYS A 202 -10.86 13.20 1.85
CA LYS A 202 -10.81 14.27 2.86
C LYS A 202 -9.56 15.12 2.76
N ILE A 203 -8.43 14.56 2.33
CA ILE A 203 -7.21 15.33 2.05
C ILE A 203 -7.36 16.13 0.75
N PHE A 204 -7.94 15.51 -0.29
CA PHE A 204 -8.19 16.17 -1.58
C PHE A 204 -9.09 17.41 -1.43
N THR A 205 -10.22 17.26 -0.75
CA THR A 205 -11.12 18.40 -0.47
C THR A 205 -10.48 19.45 0.44
N TYR A 206 -9.57 19.05 1.34
CA TYR A 206 -8.77 20.00 2.12
C TYR A 206 -7.83 20.82 1.21
N ALA A 207 -7.17 20.18 0.24
CA ALA A 207 -6.29 20.87 -0.71
C ALA A 207 -7.09 21.85 -1.59
N GLU A 208 -8.23 21.44 -2.14
CA GLU A 208 -9.11 22.32 -2.93
C GLU A 208 -9.56 23.57 -2.19
N ALA A 209 -9.78 23.46 -0.87
CA ALA A 209 -10.23 24.56 -0.03
C ALA A 209 -9.10 25.50 0.41
N ASN A 210 -7.86 25.01 0.54
CA ASN A 210 -6.77 25.76 1.19
C ASN A 210 -5.67 26.21 0.24
N LEU A 211 -5.37 25.50 -0.85
CA LEU A 211 -4.37 25.96 -1.83
C LEU A 211 -4.70 27.34 -2.43
N PRO A 212 -5.97 27.67 -2.76
CA PRO A 212 -6.31 29.02 -3.23
C PRO A 212 -6.04 30.14 -2.23
N LYS A 213 -6.07 29.85 -0.92
CA LYS A 213 -5.76 30.83 0.13
C LYS A 213 -4.28 31.22 0.15
N LEU A 214 -3.41 30.38 -0.41
CA LEU A 214 -1.99 30.66 -0.62
C LEU A 214 -1.71 31.29 -2.00
N GLY A 215 -2.74 31.47 -2.83
CA GLY A 215 -2.63 31.99 -4.20
C GLY A 215 -2.36 30.92 -5.26
N TYR A 216 -2.47 29.62 -4.91
CA TYR A 216 -2.26 28.52 -5.85
C TYR A 216 -3.54 28.09 -6.55
N LYS A 217 -3.40 27.50 -7.75
CA LYS A 217 -4.54 26.96 -8.50
C LYS A 217 -5.14 25.74 -7.78
N LYS A 218 -6.44 25.53 -7.95
CA LYS A 218 -7.07 24.24 -7.61
C LYS A 218 -6.61 23.16 -8.58
N ARG A 219 -6.52 21.93 -8.10
CA ARG A 219 -6.30 20.73 -8.93
C ARG A 219 -7.58 19.92 -9.00
N ALA A 220 -7.68 19.10 -10.04
CA ALA A 220 -8.68 18.04 -10.08
C ALA A 220 -8.22 16.85 -9.22
N HIS A 221 -9.17 16.03 -8.77
CA HIS A 221 -8.90 14.86 -7.94
C HIS A 221 -9.64 13.64 -8.49
N LEU A 222 -8.89 12.57 -8.74
CA LEU A 222 -9.40 11.33 -9.33
C LEU A 222 -9.27 10.22 -8.28
N MET A 223 -10.38 9.55 -7.97
CA MET A 223 -10.44 8.59 -6.88
C MET A 223 -10.81 7.19 -7.37
N ASN A 224 -9.93 6.21 -7.16
CA ASN A 224 -10.25 4.81 -7.44
C ASN A 224 -11.04 4.17 -6.29
N LYS A 225 -11.87 3.18 -6.66
CA LYS A 225 -12.62 2.35 -5.71
C LYS A 225 -11.68 1.62 -4.74
N MET A 226 -12.15 1.41 -3.51
CA MET A 226 -11.46 0.53 -2.57
C MET A 226 -11.66 -0.92 -2.99
N VAL A 227 -10.56 -1.65 -3.12
CA VAL A 227 -10.62 -3.09 -3.38
C VAL A 227 -10.51 -3.85 -2.06
N PRO A 228 -11.47 -4.73 -1.75
CA PRO A 228 -11.39 -5.54 -0.55
C PRO A 228 -10.16 -6.46 -0.63
N GLY A 229 -9.51 -6.64 0.51
CA GLY A 229 -8.49 -7.64 0.73
C GLY A 229 -9.06 -9.05 0.56
N LEU A 230 -8.16 -10.02 0.43
CA LEU A 230 -8.51 -11.42 0.19
C LEU A 230 -9.41 -12.02 1.29
N SER A 231 -9.40 -11.44 2.49
CA SER A 231 -10.25 -11.85 3.62
C SER A 231 -11.52 -11.01 3.79
N GLY A 232 -11.90 -10.16 2.83
CA GLY A 232 -13.15 -9.38 2.84
C GLY A 232 -13.10 -8.02 3.56
N GLY A 233 -11.97 -7.65 4.19
CA GLY A 233 -11.73 -6.33 4.81
C GLY A 233 -10.73 -5.47 4.01
N LYS A 234 -10.27 -4.32 4.51
CA LYS A 234 -9.22 -3.51 3.83
C LYS A 234 -7.91 -4.30 3.73
N MET A 235 -7.29 -4.37 2.55
CA MET A 235 -5.98 -5.01 2.38
C MET A 235 -4.94 -4.18 3.14
N SER A 236 -4.38 -4.73 4.22
CA SER A 236 -3.44 -4.02 5.09
C SER A 236 -2.01 -4.46 4.83
N ALA A 237 -1.12 -3.51 4.56
CA ALA A 237 0.31 -3.77 4.42
C ALA A 237 0.96 -4.35 5.70
N SER A 238 0.31 -4.21 6.87
CA SER A 238 0.83 -4.62 8.18
C SER A 238 0.42 -6.02 8.66
N ASP A 239 -0.56 -6.67 8.03
CA ASP A 239 -0.89 -8.08 8.32
C ASP A 239 -0.39 -8.98 7.18
N PRO A 240 0.71 -9.73 7.40
CA PRO A 240 1.31 -10.61 6.40
C PRO A 240 0.36 -11.70 5.86
N ASN A 241 -0.67 -12.09 6.61
CA ASN A 241 -1.62 -13.13 6.20
C ASN A 241 -2.78 -12.58 5.36
N SER A 242 -3.04 -11.27 5.42
CA SER A 242 -4.16 -10.62 4.73
C SER A 242 -3.85 -10.18 3.29
N LYS A 243 -2.59 -10.31 2.86
CA LYS A 243 -2.07 -9.72 1.61
C LYS A 243 -1.18 -10.70 0.86
N ILE A 244 -1.05 -10.53 -0.45
CA ILE A 244 -0.04 -11.21 -1.28
C ILE A 244 0.95 -10.17 -1.75
N ASP A 245 2.25 -10.39 -1.52
CA ASP A 245 3.32 -9.49 -1.96
C ASP A 245 3.80 -9.90 -3.37
N PHE A 246 4.40 -8.98 -4.13
CA PHE A 246 4.80 -9.24 -5.53
C PHE A 246 5.87 -10.34 -5.70
N LEU A 247 6.66 -10.58 -4.67
CA LEU A 247 7.76 -11.54 -4.69
C LEU A 247 7.39 -12.87 -3.99
N GLU A 248 6.12 -13.11 -3.69
CA GLU A 248 5.69 -14.38 -3.09
C GLU A 248 5.74 -15.54 -4.07
N THR A 249 6.22 -16.68 -3.59
CA THR A 249 6.29 -17.91 -4.38
C THR A 249 4.89 -18.45 -4.72
N PRO A 250 4.75 -19.27 -5.77
CA PRO A 250 3.47 -19.89 -6.12
C PRO A 250 2.81 -20.68 -4.97
N ALA A 251 3.62 -21.30 -4.11
CA ALA A 251 3.13 -22.01 -2.93
C ALA A 251 2.54 -21.07 -1.87
N GLN A 252 3.16 -19.91 -1.65
CA GLN A 252 2.64 -18.88 -0.73
C GLN A 252 1.35 -18.28 -1.25
N VAL A 253 1.30 -17.90 -2.54
CA VAL A 253 0.09 -17.42 -3.22
C VAL A 253 -1.04 -18.43 -3.06
N LYS A 254 -0.80 -19.70 -3.39
CA LYS A 254 -1.80 -20.77 -3.24
C LYS A 254 -2.29 -20.90 -1.81
N SER A 255 -1.38 -20.91 -0.83
CA SER A 255 -1.74 -21.04 0.59
C SER A 255 -2.64 -19.90 1.07
N LYS A 256 -2.35 -18.66 0.68
CA LYS A 256 -3.13 -17.47 1.08
C LYS A 256 -4.50 -17.42 0.41
N ILE A 257 -4.58 -17.68 -0.90
CA ILE A 257 -5.86 -17.73 -1.61
C ILE A 257 -6.74 -18.88 -1.09
N GLN A 258 -6.16 -20.03 -0.74
CA GLN A 258 -6.93 -21.13 -0.16
C GLN A 258 -7.59 -20.75 1.18
N LYS A 259 -6.90 -19.94 2.00
CA LYS A 259 -7.42 -19.42 3.28
C LYS A 259 -8.40 -18.26 3.15
N ALA A 260 -8.46 -17.61 1.98
CA ALA A 260 -9.38 -16.51 1.74
C ALA A 260 -10.84 -16.94 1.93
N HIS A 261 -11.66 -16.06 2.51
CA HIS A 261 -13.10 -16.29 2.60
C HIS A 261 -13.71 -16.27 1.20
N CYS A 262 -14.46 -17.30 0.84
CA CYS A 262 -15.06 -17.48 -0.48
C CYS A 262 -16.23 -18.47 -0.34
N ALA A 263 -17.29 -18.06 0.34
CA ALA A 263 -18.45 -18.91 0.59
C ALA A 263 -19.25 -19.13 -0.73
N PRO A 264 -19.80 -20.32 -0.99
CA PRO A 264 -20.59 -20.58 -2.20
C PRO A 264 -21.76 -19.59 -2.35
N GLY A 265 -21.94 -19.01 -3.54
CA GLY A 265 -23.03 -18.07 -3.82
C GLY A 265 -22.83 -16.64 -3.29
N GLU A 266 -21.87 -16.42 -2.37
CA GLU A 266 -21.63 -15.10 -1.77
C GLU A 266 -20.71 -14.24 -2.66
N VAL A 267 -21.30 -13.28 -3.36
CA VAL A 267 -20.60 -12.32 -4.23
C VAL A 267 -20.13 -11.08 -3.47
N GLU A 268 -20.99 -10.54 -2.60
CA GLU A 268 -20.71 -9.35 -1.81
C GLU A 268 -19.66 -9.65 -0.73
N GLY A 269 -18.67 -8.77 -0.58
CA GLY A 269 -17.55 -8.98 0.36
C GLY A 269 -16.57 -10.10 -0.03
N ASN A 270 -16.76 -10.76 -1.19
CA ASN A 270 -15.88 -11.82 -1.66
C ASN A 270 -14.58 -11.24 -2.26
N GLY A 271 -13.51 -11.28 -1.48
CA GLY A 271 -12.19 -10.76 -1.88
C GLY A 271 -11.57 -11.47 -3.08
N VAL A 272 -11.93 -12.72 -3.35
CA VAL A 272 -11.43 -13.49 -4.51
C VAL A 272 -12.06 -12.99 -5.80
N LEU A 273 -13.39 -12.84 -5.83
CA LEU A 273 -14.11 -12.26 -6.97
C LEU A 273 -13.71 -10.79 -7.18
N ALA A 274 -13.64 -10.01 -6.10
CA ALA A 274 -13.23 -8.61 -6.18
C ALA A 274 -11.83 -8.43 -6.78
N PHE A 275 -10.90 -9.36 -6.52
CA PHE A 275 -9.58 -9.36 -7.14
C PHE A 275 -9.65 -9.65 -8.64
N VAL A 276 -10.53 -10.56 -9.08
CA VAL A 276 -10.79 -10.76 -10.52
C VAL A 276 -11.29 -9.47 -11.15
N ARG A 277 -12.32 -8.85 -10.55
CA ARG A 277 -12.95 -7.63 -11.05
C ARG A 277 -12.02 -6.43 -11.14
N SER A 278 -11.19 -6.25 -10.12
CA SER A 278 -10.44 -4.99 -9.95
C SER A 278 -9.00 -5.08 -10.43
N VAL A 279 -8.47 -6.28 -10.67
CA VAL A 279 -7.07 -6.49 -11.06
C VAL A 279 -6.96 -7.36 -12.31
N ILE A 280 -7.43 -8.61 -12.25
CA ILE A 280 -7.19 -9.58 -13.33
C ILE A 280 -7.89 -9.16 -14.63
N ALA A 281 -9.18 -8.80 -14.56
CA ALA A 281 -9.94 -8.40 -15.74
C ALA A 281 -9.41 -7.08 -16.34
N PRO A 282 -9.22 -5.98 -15.58
CA PRO A 282 -8.67 -4.73 -16.13
C PRO A 282 -7.27 -4.89 -16.75
N ILE A 283 -6.38 -5.65 -16.13
CA ILE A 283 -5.05 -5.94 -16.72
C ILE A 283 -5.20 -6.80 -17.97
N GLY A 284 -6.09 -7.79 -17.97
CA GLY A 284 -6.40 -8.60 -19.15
C GLY A 284 -6.88 -7.74 -20.33
N GLU A 285 -7.75 -6.77 -20.06
CA GLU A 285 -8.24 -5.81 -21.04
C GLU A 285 -7.14 -4.89 -21.59
N LEU A 286 -6.27 -4.39 -20.71
CA LEU A 286 -5.07 -3.64 -21.12
C LEU A 286 -4.20 -4.49 -22.05
N MET A 287 -3.90 -5.73 -21.66
CA MET A 287 -3.09 -6.65 -22.48
C MET A 287 -3.76 -6.95 -23.82
N ARG A 288 -5.10 -7.12 -23.85
CA ARG A 288 -5.87 -7.29 -25.08
C ARG A 288 -5.72 -6.08 -26.00
N GLY A 289 -5.88 -4.86 -25.47
CA GLY A 289 -5.69 -3.61 -26.21
C GLY A 289 -4.27 -3.42 -26.75
N GLN A 290 -3.27 -4.02 -26.10
CA GLN A 290 -1.88 -4.07 -26.55
C GLN A 290 -1.61 -5.17 -27.60
N GLY A 291 -2.62 -5.95 -28.02
CA GLY A 291 -2.45 -7.09 -28.92
C GLY A 291 -1.82 -8.33 -28.26
N ARG A 292 -1.75 -8.36 -26.92
CA ARG A 292 -1.12 -9.41 -26.11
C ARG A 292 -2.13 -10.41 -25.57
N SER A 293 -3.21 -10.67 -26.31
CA SER A 293 -4.28 -11.57 -25.88
C SER A 293 -3.77 -12.97 -25.55
N ALA A 294 -2.76 -13.46 -26.27
CA ALA A 294 -2.15 -14.78 -26.05
C ALA A 294 -1.41 -14.92 -24.70
N GLU A 295 -1.02 -13.81 -24.07
CA GLU A 295 -0.31 -13.82 -22.78
C GLU A 295 -1.29 -13.88 -21.59
N ARG A 296 -2.59 -13.72 -21.83
CA ARG A 296 -3.65 -13.76 -20.81
C ARG A 296 -4.01 -15.20 -20.47
N VAL A 297 -3.12 -15.91 -19.77
CA VAL A 297 -3.31 -17.35 -19.48
C VAL A 297 -4.58 -17.69 -18.67
N TRP A 298 -5.21 -16.68 -18.05
CA TRP A 298 -6.48 -16.80 -17.35
C TRP A 298 -7.71 -16.59 -18.24
N ALA A 299 -7.54 -16.32 -19.53
CA ALA A 299 -8.60 -16.14 -20.53
C ALA A 299 -8.26 -16.99 -21.76
N GLU A 300 -8.93 -18.12 -21.92
CA GLU A 300 -8.59 -19.11 -22.97
C GLU A 300 -9.19 -18.77 -24.34
N THR A 301 -10.19 -17.90 -24.38
CA THR A 301 -10.75 -17.35 -25.62
C THR A 301 -10.47 -15.86 -25.72
N PRO A 302 -10.36 -15.28 -26.93
CA PRO A 302 -10.08 -13.85 -27.11
C PRO A 302 -11.10 -12.93 -26.42
N GLU A 303 -12.37 -13.34 -26.40
CA GLU A 303 -13.50 -12.60 -25.88
C GLU A 303 -13.66 -12.75 -24.36
N ALA A 304 -13.11 -13.81 -23.76
CA ALA A 304 -13.21 -14.04 -22.32
C ALA A 304 -12.39 -13.00 -21.55
N VAL A 305 -12.92 -12.53 -20.44
CA VAL A 305 -12.17 -11.78 -19.41
C VAL A 305 -11.53 -12.72 -18.39
N PHE A 306 -12.14 -13.88 -18.15
CA PHE A 306 -11.67 -14.89 -17.20
C PHE A 306 -12.24 -16.27 -17.53
N THR A 307 -11.45 -17.33 -17.32
CA THR A 307 -11.84 -18.73 -17.50
C THR A 307 -11.78 -19.45 -16.16
N VAL A 308 -12.83 -20.21 -15.82
CA VAL A 308 -12.80 -21.17 -14.71
C VAL A 308 -12.92 -22.58 -15.26
N LYS A 309 -11.97 -23.44 -14.88
CA LYS A 309 -12.01 -24.88 -15.19
C LYS A 309 -12.59 -25.62 -14.01
N GLY A 310 -13.88 -25.93 -14.05
CA GLY A 310 -14.53 -26.73 -13.02
C GLY A 310 -14.00 -28.17 -12.99
N ASP A 311 -13.90 -28.79 -11.82
CA ASP A 311 -13.53 -30.20 -11.72
C ASP A 311 -14.67 -31.09 -12.25
N PRO A 312 -14.45 -31.88 -13.34
CA PRO A 312 -15.47 -32.76 -13.88
C PRO A 312 -16.01 -33.78 -12.87
N LYS A 313 -15.21 -34.15 -11.84
CA LYS A 313 -15.63 -35.07 -10.77
C LYS A 313 -16.74 -34.48 -9.89
N HIS A 314 -16.89 -33.17 -9.88
CA HIS A 314 -17.92 -32.46 -9.13
C HIS A 314 -19.00 -31.89 -10.06
N GLY A 315 -19.08 -32.36 -11.32
CA GLY A 315 -20.00 -31.85 -12.33
C GLY A 315 -19.57 -30.52 -12.97
N GLY A 316 -18.32 -30.09 -12.73
CA GLY A 316 -17.77 -28.86 -13.28
C GLY A 316 -17.47 -28.97 -14.77
N SER A 317 -17.61 -27.84 -15.47
CA SER A 317 -17.23 -27.67 -16.88
C SER A 317 -16.27 -26.48 -17.01
N VAL A 318 -15.58 -26.40 -18.15
CA VAL A 318 -14.82 -25.20 -18.49
C VAL A 318 -15.81 -24.10 -18.89
N ARG A 319 -15.69 -22.93 -18.27
CA ARG A 319 -16.53 -21.77 -18.54
C ARG A 319 -15.66 -20.56 -18.84
N HIS A 320 -16.02 -19.86 -19.92
CA HIS A 320 -15.35 -18.68 -20.42
C HIS A 320 -16.28 -17.48 -20.21
N PHE A 321 -15.95 -16.63 -19.24
CA PHE A 321 -16.77 -15.47 -18.90
C PHE A 321 -16.34 -14.28 -19.75
N THR A 322 -17.29 -13.64 -20.42
CA THR A 322 -17.07 -12.46 -21.26
C THR A 322 -17.12 -11.14 -20.48
N SER A 323 -17.64 -11.19 -19.25
CA SER A 323 -17.72 -10.06 -18.34
C SER A 323 -17.58 -10.51 -16.88
N THR A 324 -17.24 -9.57 -16.01
CA THR A 324 -17.17 -9.83 -14.56
C THR A 324 -18.54 -10.08 -13.95
N GLU A 325 -19.58 -9.48 -14.53
CA GLU A 325 -20.97 -9.62 -14.12
C GLU A 325 -21.49 -11.03 -14.42
N GLU A 326 -21.08 -11.62 -15.55
CA GLU A 326 -21.39 -13.01 -15.89
C GLU A 326 -20.75 -13.99 -14.90
N LEU A 327 -19.49 -13.74 -14.52
CA LEU A 327 -18.79 -14.53 -13.49
C LEU A 327 -19.50 -14.43 -12.13
N ASP A 328 -19.87 -13.23 -11.72
CA ASP A 328 -20.57 -12.99 -10.46
C ASP A 328 -21.95 -13.68 -10.43
N GLY A 329 -22.71 -13.58 -11.54
CA GLY A 329 -24.00 -14.26 -11.69
C GLY A 329 -23.86 -15.78 -11.63
N ALA A 330 -22.89 -16.36 -12.33
CA ALA A 330 -22.64 -17.80 -12.29
C ALA A 330 -22.18 -18.28 -10.91
N TYR A 331 -21.38 -17.47 -10.20
CA TYR A 331 -20.97 -17.78 -8.83
C TYR A 331 -22.17 -17.72 -7.86
N ALA A 332 -23.02 -16.70 -7.97
CA ALA A 332 -24.24 -16.56 -7.18
C ALA A 332 -25.23 -17.72 -7.40
N ALA A 333 -25.32 -18.22 -8.63
CA ALA A 333 -26.14 -19.37 -9.01
C ALA A 333 -25.55 -20.74 -8.58
N GLY A 334 -24.33 -20.76 -8.00
CA GLY A 334 -23.65 -21.99 -7.60
C GLY A 334 -23.05 -22.79 -8.75
N GLU A 335 -22.96 -22.19 -9.94
CA GLU A 335 -22.42 -22.82 -11.15
C GLU A 335 -20.88 -22.80 -11.18
N VAL A 336 -20.27 -21.92 -10.37
CA VAL A 336 -18.83 -21.86 -10.14
C VAL A 336 -18.55 -22.24 -8.69
N HIS A 337 -17.86 -23.37 -8.49
CA HIS A 337 -17.47 -23.81 -7.16
C HIS A 337 -16.32 -22.94 -6.60
N PRO A 338 -16.31 -22.58 -5.30
CA PRO A 338 -15.27 -21.73 -4.72
C PRO A 338 -13.84 -22.27 -4.88
N GLY A 339 -13.69 -23.59 -4.83
CA GLY A 339 -12.39 -24.24 -5.03
C GLY A 339 -11.83 -24.01 -6.43
N ASP A 340 -12.68 -24.08 -7.45
CA ASP A 340 -12.28 -23.93 -8.86
C ASP A 340 -11.96 -22.46 -9.17
N LEU A 341 -12.77 -21.53 -8.64
CA LEU A 341 -12.49 -20.10 -8.70
C LEU A 341 -11.12 -19.77 -8.07
N LYS A 342 -10.85 -20.30 -6.86
CA LYS A 342 -9.56 -20.10 -6.18
C LYS A 342 -8.39 -20.65 -7.00
N VAL A 343 -8.55 -21.80 -7.65
CA VAL A 343 -7.50 -22.38 -8.51
C VAL A 343 -7.24 -21.47 -9.72
N ALA A 344 -8.28 -21.00 -10.40
CA ALA A 344 -8.15 -20.09 -11.54
C ALA A 344 -7.48 -18.77 -11.14
N VAL A 345 -7.85 -18.20 -9.99
CA VAL A 345 -7.25 -16.96 -9.48
C VAL A 345 -5.77 -17.14 -9.10
N VAL A 346 -5.40 -18.28 -8.50
CA VAL A 346 -3.98 -18.59 -8.22
C VAL A 346 -3.16 -18.66 -9.51
N GLN A 347 -3.70 -19.26 -10.57
CA GLN A 347 -3.02 -19.30 -11.87
C GLN A 347 -2.82 -17.90 -12.45
N ALA A 348 -3.87 -17.08 -12.43
CA ALA A 348 -3.82 -15.70 -12.91
C ALA A 348 -2.80 -14.84 -12.14
N ILE A 349 -2.81 -14.90 -10.80
CA ILE A 349 -1.87 -14.16 -9.96
C ILE A 349 -0.42 -14.56 -10.28
N ASN A 350 -0.13 -15.86 -10.34
CA ASN A 350 1.23 -16.32 -10.62
C ASN A 350 1.70 -15.88 -12.02
N ALA A 351 0.81 -15.86 -13.01
CA ALA A 351 1.14 -15.34 -14.33
C ALA A 351 1.48 -13.85 -14.33
N LEU A 352 0.74 -13.04 -13.56
CA LEU A 352 1.05 -11.62 -13.38
C LEU A 352 2.37 -11.38 -12.63
N LEU A 353 2.69 -12.24 -11.66
CA LEU A 353 3.90 -12.09 -10.85
C LEU A 353 5.17 -12.62 -11.53
N ALA A 354 5.06 -13.65 -12.37
CA ALA A 354 6.19 -14.31 -13.02
C ALA A 354 7.19 -13.35 -13.69
N PRO A 355 6.79 -12.38 -14.55
CA PRO A 355 7.74 -11.46 -15.18
C PRO A 355 8.46 -10.56 -14.16
N ILE A 356 7.76 -10.10 -13.12
CA ILE A 356 8.32 -9.24 -12.06
C ILE A 356 9.34 -10.03 -11.23
N GLN A 357 9.03 -11.28 -10.90
CA GLN A 357 9.92 -12.17 -10.16
C GLN A 357 11.15 -12.56 -10.98
N ALA A 358 10.98 -12.76 -12.29
CA ALA A 358 12.09 -13.00 -13.20
C ALA A 358 13.03 -11.79 -13.28
N GLU A 359 12.49 -10.57 -13.34
CA GLU A 359 13.29 -9.36 -13.31
C GLU A 359 14.05 -9.23 -11.98
N PHE A 360 13.37 -9.41 -10.85
CA PHE A 360 13.98 -9.40 -9.51
C PHE A 360 15.12 -10.43 -9.39
N ALA A 361 14.94 -11.65 -9.90
CA ALA A 361 15.97 -12.68 -9.85
C ALA A 361 17.26 -12.28 -10.60
N ASN A 362 17.11 -11.55 -11.70
CA ASN A 362 18.19 -11.20 -12.62
C ASN A 362 18.80 -9.81 -12.36
N ASP A 363 18.12 -8.93 -11.62
CA ASP A 363 18.60 -7.58 -11.30
C ASP A 363 19.26 -7.53 -9.90
N ALA A 364 20.58 -7.34 -9.87
CA ALA A 364 21.35 -7.23 -8.64
C ALA A 364 20.97 -6.00 -7.80
N ALA A 365 20.71 -4.85 -8.45
CA ALA A 365 20.33 -3.62 -7.77
C ALA A 365 18.92 -3.74 -7.16
N PHE A 366 18.01 -4.46 -7.83
CA PHE A 366 16.68 -4.73 -7.29
C PHE A 366 16.75 -5.63 -6.05
N LYS A 367 17.58 -6.69 -6.06
CA LYS A 367 17.83 -7.54 -4.89
C LYS A 367 18.43 -6.77 -3.73
N GLU A 368 19.41 -5.91 -4.00
CA GLU A 368 20.03 -5.07 -2.97
C GLU A 368 19.03 -4.09 -2.36
N ALA A 369 18.20 -3.44 -3.19
CA ALA A 369 17.16 -2.53 -2.73
C ALA A 369 16.15 -3.24 -1.81
N GLU A 370 15.73 -4.47 -2.15
CA GLU A 370 14.82 -5.27 -1.33
C GLU A 370 15.44 -5.66 0.02
N ALA A 371 16.68 -6.16 0.01
CA ALA A 371 17.40 -6.57 1.21
C ALA A 371 17.63 -5.40 2.18
N GLY A 372 17.94 -4.21 1.64
CA GLY A 372 18.07 -2.99 2.43
C GLY A 372 16.74 -2.46 2.97
N ALA A 373 15.66 -2.56 2.19
CA ALA A 373 14.34 -2.04 2.56
C ALA A 373 13.65 -2.86 3.66
N TYR A 374 13.91 -4.16 3.68
CA TYR A 374 13.25 -5.13 4.56
C TYR A 374 14.23 -6.18 5.07
N PRO A 375 15.19 -5.79 5.94
CA PRO A 375 16.14 -6.72 6.50
C PRO A 375 15.40 -7.84 7.25
N PRO A 376 15.88 -9.09 7.15
CA PRO A 376 15.25 -10.21 7.85
C PRO A 376 15.20 -9.94 9.34
N GLU A 377 14.06 -10.22 9.98
CA GLU A 377 13.90 -10.04 11.42
C GLU A 377 14.97 -10.84 12.17
N LYS A 378 15.84 -10.15 12.91
CA LYS A 378 16.71 -10.81 13.89
C LYS A 378 15.78 -11.40 14.94
N LYS A 379 15.63 -12.73 14.95
CA LYS A 379 14.95 -13.43 16.04
C LYS A 379 15.64 -13.01 17.35
N GLU A 380 15.00 -12.17 18.14
CA GLU A 380 15.46 -11.92 19.49
C GLU A 380 15.48 -13.27 20.21
N VAL A 381 16.67 -13.68 20.65
CA VAL A 381 16.82 -14.81 21.55
C VAL A 381 16.03 -14.44 22.80
N VAL A 382 14.84 -15.04 22.96
CA VAL A 382 14.06 -14.92 24.19
C VAL A 382 14.96 -15.41 25.31
N LYS A 383 15.61 -14.48 26.03
CA LYS A 383 16.25 -14.79 27.31
C LYS A 383 15.12 -15.33 28.18
N LYS A 384 15.18 -16.62 28.53
CA LYS A 384 14.28 -17.24 29.52
C LYS A 384 14.18 -16.28 30.70
N LYS A 385 13.00 -15.67 30.91
CA LYS A 385 12.74 -14.95 32.15
C LYS A 385 12.94 -15.95 33.29
N GLU A 386 13.99 -15.75 34.09
CA GLU A 386 14.09 -16.46 35.37
C GLU A 386 12.81 -16.16 36.16
N LYS A 387 12.17 -17.22 36.66
CA LYS A 387 10.94 -17.08 37.46
C LYS A 387 11.26 -16.21 38.67
N LYS A 388 10.78 -14.97 38.70
CA LYS A 388 10.82 -14.13 39.90
C LYS A 388 10.02 -14.83 41.01
N TYR A 389 10.73 -15.31 42.02
CA TYR A 389 10.14 -15.83 43.25
C TYR A 389 9.36 -14.70 43.93
N THR A 390 8.07 -14.93 44.21
CA THR A 390 7.23 -13.99 44.95
C THR A 390 6.96 -14.62 46.32
N PRO A 391 7.49 -14.08 47.43
CA PRO A 391 7.31 -14.69 48.74
C PRO A 391 5.84 -14.65 49.17
N LYS A 392 5.33 -15.73 49.77
CA LYS A 392 3.99 -15.77 50.36
C LYS A 392 3.86 -14.76 51.53
N PRO A 393 2.65 -14.38 51.95
CA PRO A 393 2.42 -13.64 53.20
C PRO A 393 2.94 -14.39 54.44
N GLU A 394 3.50 -13.69 55.41
CA GLU A 394 4.31 -14.27 56.51
C GLU A 394 3.55 -15.24 57.43
N HIS A 395 2.25 -15.03 57.61
CA HIS A 395 1.36 -15.90 58.39
C HIS A 395 1.02 -17.23 57.71
N LEU A 396 1.42 -17.41 56.44
CA LEU A 396 1.20 -18.63 55.64
C LEU A 396 2.50 -19.41 55.35
N LYS A 397 3.63 -19.00 55.96
CA LYS A 397 4.93 -19.62 55.73
C LYS A 397 5.24 -20.69 56.78
N THR A 398 5.75 -21.82 56.33
CA THR A 398 6.41 -22.80 57.22
C THR A 398 7.76 -22.27 57.71
N GLU A 399 8.31 -22.83 58.79
CA GLU A 399 9.63 -22.43 59.31
C GLU A 399 10.76 -22.65 58.28
N GLU A 400 10.66 -23.67 57.43
CA GLU A 400 11.58 -23.88 56.30
C GLU A 400 11.47 -22.80 55.21
N GLU A 401 10.25 -22.36 54.89
CA GLU A 401 10.01 -21.27 53.93
C GLU A 401 10.55 -19.93 54.47
N LYS A 402 10.42 -19.67 55.78
CA LYS A 402 11.01 -18.49 56.42
C LYS A 402 12.55 -18.51 56.41
N ALA A 403 13.15 -19.68 56.59
CA ALA A 403 14.61 -19.84 56.52
C ALA A 403 15.15 -19.58 55.11
N LYS A 404 14.45 -20.05 54.06
CA LYS A 404 14.79 -19.77 52.66
C LYS A 404 14.70 -18.28 52.31
N ASP A 405 13.68 -17.59 52.81
CA ASP A 405 13.52 -16.16 52.56
C ASP A 405 14.59 -15.32 53.27
N ARG A 406 15.03 -15.73 54.47
CA ARG A 406 16.18 -15.08 55.16
C ARG A 406 17.48 -15.24 54.38
N ALA A 407 17.76 -16.44 53.87
CA ALA A 407 18.95 -16.69 53.06
C ALA A 407 18.91 -15.94 51.71
N ALA A 408 17.72 -15.77 51.12
CA ALA A 408 17.53 -14.98 49.91
C ALA A 408 17.70 -13.46 50.16
N ALA A 409 17.24 -12.96 51.31
CA ALA A 409 17.41 -11.55 51.69
C ALA A 409 18.87 -11.19 52.02
N GLU A 410 19.62 -12.10 52.64
CA GLU A 410 21.08 -11.95 52.84
C GLU A 410 21.84 -11.93 51.52
N LYS A 411 21.48 -12.80 50.56
CA LYS A 411 22.07 -12.78 49.20
C LYS A 411 21.70 -11.55 48.37
N ALA A 412 20.56 -10.91 48.67
CA ALA A 412 20.07 -9.74 47.94
C ALA A 412 20.60 -8.40 48.50
N GLY A 413 21.52 -8.40 49.47
CA GLY A 413 22.17 -7.19 49.98
C GLY A 413 21.27 -6.29 50.86
N LEU A 414 20.15 -6.81 51.38
CA LEU A 414 19.22 -6.02 52.22
C LEU A 414 19.72 -5.80 53.66
N GLY A 415 20.94 -6.23 54.00
CA GLY A 415 21.62 -5.95 55.27
C GLY A 415 21.93 -4.46 55.49
N GLU A 416 22.02 -3.67 54.41
CA GLU A 416 22.34 -2.23 54.48
C GLU A 416 21.27 -1.38 55.18
N THR A 417 20.03 -1.87 55.31
CA THR A 417 18.96 -1.12 55.99
C THR A 417 19.12 -1.07 57.52
N LYS A 418 19.88 -1.97 58.14
CA LYS A 418 20.18 -1.89 59.59
C LYS A 418 21.27 -0.86 59.88
N ASP A 419 22.24 -0.73 59.00
CA ASP A 419 23.33 0.26 59.16
C ASP A 419 22.84 1.68 58.88
N LEU A 420 21.95 1.87 57.89
CA LEU A 420 21.25 3.15 57.67
C LEU A 420 20.39 3.57 58.86
N LYS A 421 19.75 2.63 59.56
CA LYS A 421 18.95 2.93 60.77
C LYS A 421 19.83 3.39 61.94
N LYS A 422 21.01 2.78 62.13
CA LYS A 422 22.00 3.23 63.11
C LYS A 422 22.52 4.63 62.82
N VAL A 423 22.80 4.94 61.55
CA VAL A 423 23.28 6.26 61.13
C VAL A 423 22.19 7.33 61.37
N VAL A 424 20.93 7.03 61.11
CA VAL A 424 19.80 7.95 61.36
C VAL A 424 19.57 8.16 62.86
N ASP A 425 19.68 7.11 63.69
CA ASP A 425 19.53 7.21 65.14
C ASP A 425 20.71 7.95 65.82
N GLU A 426 21.92 7.89 65.26
CA GLU A 426 23.08 8.67 65.72
C GLU A 426 22.96 10.16 65.35
N ILE A 427 22.45 10.47 64.15
CA ILE A 427 22.19 11.86 63.73
C ILE A 427 21.07 12.50 64.57
N ALA A 428 20.03 11.73 64.93
CA ALA A 428 18.93 12.22 65.77
C ALA A 428 19.30 12.48 67.24
N LYS A 429 20.45 11.97 67.71
CA LYS A 429 20.99 12.26 69.04
C LYS A 429 21.97 13.44 69.07
N ALA A 430 22.38 13.94 67.90
CA ALA A 430 23.33 15.05 67.75
C ALA A 430 22.65 16.40 67.43
N ILE A 431 21.32 16.42 67.34
CA ILE A 431 20.44 17.61 67.27
C ILE A 431 19.68 17.67 68.58
#